data_AF-A0A971BC39-F1
#
_entry.id   AF-A0A971BC39-F1
#
_cell.length_a   1.000
_cell.length_b   1.000
_cell.length_c   1.000
_cell.angle_alpha   90.00
_cell.angle_beta   90.00
_cell.angle_gamma   90.00
#
_symmetry.space_group_name_H-M   'P 1'
#
loop_
_entity.id
_entity.type
_entity.pdbx_description
1 polymer ?
#
loop_
_entity_poly.entity_id
_entity_poly.type
_entity_poly.pdbx_seq_one_letter_code
_entity_poly.pdbx_strand_id
1 'polypeptide(L)'
;MTGSSRGGAGVAARGDRRRRPGARAFDPTDPANAGRRREAEPRRFGLARVWWEAAALAALALPVLLAMDAYVRDSPTPKNDELIYELMAQAPFEPHTFPFAHRVAVPTLVHVLPFSHDFSFAWLAWLSTVGCGALVYVLLRRFAIGKRLAFALGLCIAWCPTLFVVSLREGRNVDPESVLVILAGAIAIVDRRRAALAVILVVGALVREAALFLVPFAYAVWARGWWDARALRDTVAAAAPALVAYAVLRLTVPFVERENVLGYKSLIGGRWEVLREAWETKTTVVRRLVLAFGPLWAVAPFALADLRWARRGLVLLAVCGAGMLFALDWGRIVFFGLPVVVVAAAWVLDRRPRLAVATVALFMAMNLVYVVYMEDFGGAQDGIIDAGPARYQPR
;
A
#
# COMPACT_ATOMS: atom_id res chain seq x y z
N MET A 1 -36.91 25.91 -87.88
CA MET A 1 -35.50 26.32 -87.89
C MET A 1 -35.38 27.63 -87.11
N THR A 2 -34.53 27.62 -86.06
CA THR A 2 -33.81 28.76 -85.43
C THR A 2 -34.60 30.06 -85.16
N GLY A 3 -34.71 30.63 -83.96
CA GLY A 3 -33.95 30.54 -82.72
C GLY A 3 -34.13 31.88 -81.97
N SER A 4 -33.54 31.98 -80.77
CA SER A 4 -33.35 33.20 -79.95
C SER A 4 -34.52 33.69 -79.07
N SER A 5 -34.41 33.41 -77.77
CA SER A 5 -34.84 34.34 -76.72
C SER A 5 -33.73 34.47 -75.67
N ARG A 6 -33.17 35.68 -75.59
CA ARG A 6 -32.33 36.19 -74.52
C ARG A 6 -33.15 36.44 -73.25
N GLY A 7 -32.48 36.41 -72.10
CA GLY A 7 -32.74 37.34 -71.01
C GLY A 7 -32.96 36.69 -69.65
N GLY A 8 -32.20 37.15 -68.65
CA GLY A 8 -32.57 36.96 -67.24
C GLY A 8 -31.40 36.80 -66.28
N ALA A 9 -30.63 37.87 -66.07
CA ALA A 9 -29.82 38.00 -64.87
C ALA A 9 -30.73 38.17 -63.65
N GLY A 10 -30.53 37.37 -62.61
CA GLY A 10 -31.31 37.41 -61.37
C GLY A 10 -30.45 37.01 -60.18
N VAL A 11 -29.98 38.03 -59.46
CA VAL A 11 -29.23 37.95 -58.21
C VAL A 11 -30.10 37.38 -57.08
N ALA A 12 -29.67 36.29 -56.45
CA ALA A 12 -30.04 35.86 -55.10
C ALA A 12 -29.15 34.66 -54.72
N ALA A 13 -28.81 34.35 -53.48
CA ALA A 13 -28.72 35.03 -52.21
C ALA A 13 -27.97 34.04 -51.30
N ARG A 14 -26.96 34.54 -50.59
CA ARG A 14 -26.37 34.04 -49.33
C ARG A 14 -26.42 32.53 -49.04
N GLY A 15 -25.22 31.95 -49.04
CA GLY A 15 -24.94 30.59 -48.60
C GLY A 15 -25.51 30.25 -47.22
N ASP A 16 -26.21 29.13 -47.20
CA ASP A 16 -26.72 28.46 -46.02
C ASP A 16 -25.54 27.76 -45.30
N ARG A 17 -25.01 28.43 -44.27
CA ARG A 17 -24.04 27.84 -43.34
C ARG A 17 -24.76 26.76 -42.54
N ARG A 18 -24.47 25.50 -42.88
CA ARG A 18 -24.69 24.30 -42.08
C ARG A 18 -24.43 24.59 -40.58
N ARG A 19 -25.49 24.89 -39.83
CA ARG A 19 -25.48 24.88 -38.37
C ARG A 19 -25.34 23.43 -37.93
N ARG A 20 -24.13 23.06 -37.48
CA ARG A 20 -23.92 21.85 -36.69
C ARG A 20 -24.86 21.91 -35.48
N PRO A 21 -25.59 20.83 -35.14
CA PRO A 21 -26.33 20.76 -33.89
C PRO A 21 -25.35 21.02 -32.75
N GLY A 22 -25.69 21.98 -31.90
CA GLY A 22 -24.83 22.44 -30.82
C GLY A 22 -24.35 21.29 -29.96
N ALA A 23 -23.03 21.25 -29.73
CA ALA A 23 -22.47 20.61 -28.56
C ALA A 23 -23.17 21.23 -27.35
N ARG A 24 -24.09 20.49 -26.75
CA ARG A 24 -24.74 20.90 -25.51
C ARG A 24 -23.64 21.21 -24.49
N ALA A 25 -23.69 22.40 -23.93
CA ALA A 25 -22.86 22.77 -22.79
C ALA A 25 -23.02 21.68 -21.71
N PHE A 26 -21.90 21.27 -21.12
CA PHE A 26 -21.86 20.26 -20.07
C PHE A 26 -22.69 20.77 -18.88
N ASP A 27 -23.87 20.19 -18.69
CA ASP A 27 -24.72 20.45 -17.53
C ASP A 27 -24.44 19.38 -16.44
N PRO A 28 -23.83 19.77 -15.30
CA PRO A 28 -23.54 18.84 -14.21
C PRO A 28 -24.79 18.34 -13.46
N THR A 29 -25.98 18.88 -13.76
CA THR A 29 -27.25 18.52 -13.10
C THR A 29 -28.12 17.57 -13.92
N ASP A 30 -27.72 17.22 -15.16
CA ASP A 30 -28.49 16.32 -16.02
C ASP A 30 -28.53 14.87 -15.46
N PRO A 31 -29.72 14.32 -15.12
CA PRO A 31 -29.86 12.94 -14.64
C PRO A 31 -29.41 11.88 -15.66
N ALA A 32 -29.35 12.21 -16.96
CA ALA A 32 -28.76 11.34 -17.98
C ALA A 32 -27.23 11.19 -17.83
N ASN A 33 -26.55 12.20 -17.26
CA ASN A 33 -25.13 12.13 -16.90
C ASN A 33 -24.92 11.45 -15.53
N ALA A 34 -25.89 11.53 -14.61
CA ALA A 34 -25.89 10.76 -13.37
C ALA A 34 -25.94 9.24 -13.63
N GLY A 35 -26.60 8.81 -14.71
CA GLY A 35 -26.60 7.41 -15.18
C GLY A 35 -25.27 6.92 -15.75
N ARG A 36 -24.35 7.81 -16.14
CA ARG A 36 -22.96 7.44 -16.51
C ARG A 36 -22.03 7.33 -15.30
N ARG A 37 -22.49 7.73 -14.10
CA ARG A 37 -21.91 7.31 -12.81
C ARG A 37 -22.31 5.88 -12.42
N ARG A 38 -22.76 5.06 -13.38
CA ARG A 38 -22.94 3.61 -13.21
C ARG A 38 -21.64 3.03 -12.68
N GLU A 39 -21.66 2.80 -11.37
CA GLU A 39 -21.02 1.75 -10.62
C GLU A 39 -19.89 1.11 -11.41
N ALA A 40 -18.66 1.48 -11.07
CA ALA A 40 -17.46 0.76 -11.49
C ALA A 40 -17.52 -0.65 -10.87
N GLU A 41 -18.39 -1.50 -11.40
CA GLU A 41 -18.21 -2.93 -11.31
C GLU A 41 -16.81 -3.22 -11.87
N PRO A 42 -15.96 -3.95 -11.13
CA PRO A 42 -14.64 -4.32 -11.59
C PRO A 42 -14.78 -5.00 -12.96
N ARG A 43 -14.42 -4.29 -14.03
CA ARG A 43 -14.42 -4.88 -15.37
C ARG A 43 -13.43 -6.04 -15.33
N ARG A 44 -13.91 -7.24 -15.63
CA ARG A 44 -13.07 -8.44 -15.75
C ARG A 44 -12.18 -8.29 -16.98
N PHE A 45 -11.08 -7.56 -16.84
CA PHE A 45 -9.97 -7.64 -17.79
C PHE A 45 -9.52 -9.10 -17.88
N GLY A 46 -8.95 -9.50 -19.02
CA GLY A 46 -8.34 -10.84 -19.15
C GLY A 46 -7.35 -11.06 -18.01
N LEU A 47 -7.77 -11.87 -17.03
CA LEU A 47 -7.10 -11.96 -15.72
C LEU A 47 -5.63 -12.33 -15.89
N ALA A 48 -5.36 -13.32 -16.74
CA ALA A 48 -4.01 -13.77 -17.07
C ALA A 48 -3.12 -12.64 -17.60
N ARG A 49 -3.65 -11.77 -18.47
CA ARG A 49 -2.87 -10.66 -19.05
C ARG A 49 -2.49 -9.63 -17.99
N VAL A 50 -3.39 -9.32 -17.04
CA VAL A 50 -3.08 -8.37 -15.95
C VAL A 50 -1.97 -8.93 -15.05
N TRP A 51 -2.01 -10.23 -14.74
CA TRP A 51 -0.97 -10.88 -13.96
C TRP A 51 0.36 -10.96 -14.69
N TRP A 52 0.37 -11.21 -16.00
CA TRP A 52 1.60 -11.12 -16.81
C TRP A 52 2.19 -9.71 -16.85
N GLU A 53 1.35 -8.69 -17.03
CA GLU A 53 1.78 -7.29 -16.99
C GLU A 53 2.34 -6.92 -15.60
N ALA A 54 1.78 -7.47 -14.52
CA ALA A 54 2.27 -7.30 -13.15
C ALA A 54 3.61 -8.01 -12.91
N ALA A 55 3.77 -9.23 -13.44
CA ALA A 55 5.03 -9.96 -13.38
C ALA A 55 6.15 -9.23 -14.15
N ALA A 56 5.82 -8.66 -15.31
CA ALA A 56 6.76 -7.83 -16.07
C ALA A 56 7.16 -6.56 -15.30
N LEU A 57 6.23 -5.94 -14.56
CA LEU A 57 6.54 -4.83 -13.67
C LEU A 57 7.53 -5.26 -12.57
N ALA A 58 7.27 -6.36 -11.88
CA ALA A 58 8.18 -6.88 -10.85
C ALA A 58 9.57 -7.20 -11.42
N ALA A 59 9.61 -7.86 -12.58
CA ALA A 59 10.85 -8.20 -13.27
C ALA A 59 11.66 -6.96 -13.69
N LEU A 60 10.99 -5.86 -14.04
CA LEU A 60 11.64 -4.57 -14.33
C LEU A 60 12.07 -3.83 -13.05
N ALA A 61 11.24 -3.89 -12.00
CA ALA A 61 11.50 -3.17 -10.76
C ALA A 61 12.66 -3.76 -9.96
N LEU A 62 12.83 -5.08 -10.00
CA LEU A 62 13.85 -5.81 -9.26
C LEU A 62 15.29 -5.39 -9.56
N PRO A 63 15.78 -5.36 -10.83
CA PRO A 63 17.15 -4.96 -11.10
C PRO A 63 17.44 -3.51 -10.68
N VAL A 64 16.44 -2.62 -10.77
CA VAL A 64 16.59 -1.23 -10.30
C VAL A 64 16.65 -1.18 -8.78
N LEU A 65 15.81 -1.95 -8.08
CA LEU A 65 15.86 -2.07 -6.63
C LEU A 65 17.21 -2.60 -6.16
N LEU A 66 17.72 -3.66 -6.78
CA LEU A 66 19.04 -4.24 -6.47
C LEU A 66 20.18 -3.25 -6.74
N ALA A 67 20.08 -2.45 -7.81
CA ALA A 67 21.06 -1.41 -8.10
C ALA A 67 21.01 -0.25 -7.09
N MET A 68 19.81 0.13 -6.62
CA MET A 68 19.65 1.13 -5.56
C MET A 68 20.20 0.62 -4.23
N ASP A 69 19.93 -0.64 -3.89
CA ASP A 69 20.41 -1.30 -2.68
C ASP A 69 21.93 -1.39 -2.67
N ALA A 70 22.53 -1.91 -3.75
CA ALA A 70 23.98 -1.99 -3.91
C ALA A 70 24.70 -0.63 -3.96
N TYR A 71 23.98 0.47 -4.24
CA TYR A 71 24.54 1.82 -4.24
C TYR A 71 24.69 2.39 -2.82
N VAL A 72 23.76 2.06 -1.92
CA VAL A 72 23.73 2.61 -0.57
C VAL A 72 24.43 1.64 0.38
N ARG A 73 25.24 2.15 1.30
CA ARG A 73 25.88 1.31 2.31
C ARG A 73 24.86 0.67 3.25
N ASP A 74 24.92 -0.66 3.34
CA ASP A 74 24.15 -1.44 4.29
C ASP A 74 24.68 -1.33 5.72
N SER A 75 23.80 -1.61 6.69
CA SER A 75 24.22 -1.76 8.09
C SER A 75 24.91 -3.11 8.28
N PRO A 76 26.21 -3.15 8.61
CA PRO A 76 26.98 -4.40 8.70
C PRO A 76 26.63 -5.25 9.93
N THR A 77 25.71 -4.80 10.79
CA THR A 77 25.33 -5.50 12.01
C THR A 77 23.84 -5.31 12.27
N PRO A 78 23.08 -6.39 12.52
CA PRO A 78 21.65 -6.30 12.87
C PRO A 78 21.46 -5.47 14.15
N LYS A 79 20.51 -4.53 14.13
CA LYS A 79 20.17 -3.73 15.31
C LYS A 79 18.67 -3.71 15.56
N ASN A 80 18.29 -3.53 16.82
CA ASN A 80 16.88 -3.34 17.23
C ASN A 80 16.00 -4.51 16.75
N ASP A 81 14.88 -4.23 16.09
CA ASP A 81 13.96 -5.22 15.54
C ASP A 81 14.66 -6.25 14.63
N GLU A 82 15.69 -5.86 13.89
CA GLU A 82 16.42 -6.74 12.95
C GLU A 82 17.14 -7.85 13.70
N LEU A 83 17.76 -7.52 14.83
CA LEU A 83 18.43 -8.50 15.69
C LEU A 83 17.42 -9.50 16.26
N ILE A 84 16.23 -9.03 16.63
CA ILE A 84 15.17 -9.92 17.15
C ILE A 84 14.74 -10.92 16.08
N TYR A 85 14.53 -10.49 14.83
CA TYR A 85 14.17 -11.40 13.75
C TYR A 85 15.30 -12.36 13.37
N GLU A 86 16.55 -11.91 13.43
CA GLU A 86 17.72 -12.79 13.23
C GLU A 86 17.78 -13.90 14.29
N LEU A 87 17.62 -13.55 15.57
CA LEU A 87 17.57 -14.51 16.67
C LEU A 87 16.38 -15.47 16.53
N MET A 88 15.23 -14.96 16.08
CA MET A 88 14.07 -15.79 15.75
C MET A 88 14.34 -16.75 14.58
N ALA A 89 15.15 -16.38 13.59
CA ALA A 89 15.50 -17.29 12.50
C ALA A 89 16.52 -18.36 12.96
N GLN A 90 17.42 -18.02 13.87
CA GLN A 90 18.37 -18.98 14.45
C GLN A 90 17.67 -20.03 15.32
N ALA A 91 16.71 -19.60 16.15
CA ALA A 91 15.97 -20.46 17.06
C ALA A 91 14.45 -20.15 17.05
N PRO A 92 13.70 -20.56 15.99
CA PRO A 92 12.30 -20.14 15.79
C PRO A 92 11.31 -20.63 16.83
N PHE A 93 11.69 -21.63 17.64
CA PHE A 93 10.84 -22.22 18.67
C PHE A 93 11.22 -21.81 20.09
N GLU A 94 12.25 -20.98 20.27
CA GLU A 94 12.61 -20.42 21.57
C GLU A 94 11.75 -19.20 21.93
N PRO A 95 11.67 -18.81 23.22
CA PRO A 95 11.01 -17.58 23.62
C PRO A 95 11.73 -16.33 23.09
N HIS A 96 10.97 -15.40 22.50
CA HIS A 96 11.50 -14.16 21.92
C HIS A 96 10.86 -12.91 22.51
N THR A 97 11.42 -11.74 22.21
CA THR A 97 10.94 -10.45 22.74
C THR A 97 9.56 -10.09 22.21
N PHE A 98 8.67 -9.67 23.11
CA PHE A 98 7.36 -9.13 22.74
C PHE A 98 7.49 -7.79 21.99
N PRO A 99 6.62 -7.44 21.03
CA PRO A 99 5.54 -8.24 20.43
C PRO A 99 6.03 -9.17 19.31
N PHE A 100 7.30 -9.05 18.90
CA PHE A 100 7.91 -9.69 17.74
C PHE A 100 7.84 -11.23 17.78
N ALA A 101 7.89 -11.83 18.96
CA ALA A 101 7.77 -13.28 19.18
C ALA A 101 6.59 -13.94 18.44
N HIS A 102 5.50 -13.20 18.20
CA HIS A 102 4.31 -13.73 17.52
C HIS A 102 4.37 -13.64 15.98
N ARG A 103 5.43 -13.05 15.42
CA ARG A 103 5.63 -12.83 13.98
C ARG A 103 6.51 -13.93 13.41
N VAL A 104 5.99 -15.16 13.47
CA VAL A 104 6.78 -16.38 13.26
C VAL A 104 7.01 -16.74 11.79
N ALA A 105 6.17 -16.27 10.86
CA ALA A 105 6.19 -16.77 9.48
C ALA A 105 7.51 -16.51 8.75
N VAL A 106 7.99 -15.26 8.75
CA VAL A 106 9.21 -14.89 8.00
C VAL A 106 10.45 -15.51 8.64
N PRO A 107 10.70 -15.42 9.96
CA PRO A 107 11.87 -16.04 10.56
C PRO A 107 11.89 -17.57 10.40
N THR A 108 10.74 -18.23 10.52
CA THR A 108 10.66 -19.69 10.30
C THR A 108 10.93 -20.05 8.85
N LEU A 109 10.48 -19.24 7.89
CA LEU A 109 10.78 -19.47 6.48
C LEU A 109 12.29 -19.33 6.22
N VAL A 110 12.93 -18.30 6.78
CA VAL A 110 14.38 -18.10 6.68
C VAL A 110 15.15 -19.27 7.29
N HIS A 111 14.72 -19.76 8.46
CA HIS A 111 15.32 -20.92 9.12
C HIS A 111 15.33 -22.19 8.26
N VAL A 112 14.28 -22.41 7.46
CA VAL A 112 14.10 -23.63 6.68
C VAL A 112 14.75 -23.54 5.29
N LEU A 113 15.04 -22.34 4.79
CA LEU A 113 15.66 -22.15 3.48
C LEU A 113 17.11 -22.64 3.48
N PRO A 114 17.60 -23.27 2.39
CA PRO A 114 18.94 -23.84 2.32
C PRO A 114 20.04 -22.79 2.04
N PHE A 115 19.80 -21.52 2.36
CA PHE A 115 20.71 -20.41 2.11
C PHE A 115 21.11 -19.74 3.44
N SER A 116 22.08 -18.82 3.42
CA SER A 116 22.38 -18.02 4.61
C SER A 116 21.16 -17.20 5.03
N HIS A 117 21.06 -16.88 6.32
CA HIS A 117 19.98 -16.02 6.83
C HIS A 117 19.99 -14.66 6.15
N ASP A 118 21.16 -14.03 6.04
CA ASP A 118 21.33 -12.72 5.38
C ASP A 118 20.76 -12.72 3.96
N PHE A 119 21.14 -13.72 3.16
CA PHE A 119 20.63 -13.84 1.80
C PHE A 119 19.13 -14.11 1.78
N SER A 120 18.64 -14.98 2.67
CA SER A 120 17.22 -15.35 2.73
C SER A 120 16.35 -14.15 3.12
N PHE A 121 16.75 -13.37 4.11
CA PHE A 121 16.05 -12.14 4.51
C PHE A 121 16.07 -11.10 3.40
N ALA A 122 17.24 -10.78 2.85
CA ALA A 122 17.38 -9.80 1.77
C ALA A 122 16.53 -10.19 0.55
N TRP A 123 16.61 -11.46 0.14
CA TRP A 123 15.87 -11.97 -1.01
C TRP A 123 14.34 -11.91 -0.81
N LEU A 124 13.84 -12.31 0.36
CA LEU A 124 12.42 -12.20 0.69
C LEU A 124 11.97 -10.74 0.68
N ALA A 125 12.74 -9.84 1.29
CA ALA A 125 12.41 -8.42 1.32
C ALA A 125 12.36 -7.81 -0.09
N TRP A 126 13.33 -8.10 -0.96
CA TRP A 126 13.34 -7.62 -2.34
C TRP A 126 12.15 -8.14 -3.14
N LEU A 127 11.87 -9.46 -3.07
CA LEU A 127 10.75 -10.08 -3.77
C LEU A 127 9.40 -9.53 -3.27
N SER A 128 9.23 -9.39 -1.96
CA SER A 128 8.05 -8.80 -1.35
C SER A 128 7.85 -7.35 -1.77
N THR A 129 8.94 -6.58 -1.85
CA THR A 129 8.92 -5.16 -2.25
C THR A 129 8.46 -4.99 -3.70
N VAL A 130 9.06 -5.70 -4.65
CA VAL A 130 8.62 -5.63 -6.06
C VAL A 130 7.24 -6.26 -6.25
N GLY A 131 6.92 -7.28 -5.44
CA GLY A 131 5.59 -7.87 -5.33
C GLY A 131 4.53 -6.85 -4.92
N CYS A 132 4.84 -5.95 -3.98
CA CYS A 132 3.93 -4.86 -3.60
C CYS A 132 3.62 -3.95 -4.79
N GLY A 133 4.62 -3.54 -5.56
CA GLY A 133 4.42 -2.75 -6.79
C GLY A 133 3.56 -3.47 -7.82
N ALA A 134 3.80 -4.77 -8.01
CA ALA A 134 3.01 -5.62 -8.91
C ALA A 134 1.55 -5.77 -8.44
N LEU A 135 1.30 -5.98 -7.15
CA LEU A 135 -0.06 -6.07 -6.60
C LEU A 135 -0.77 -4.72 -6.63
N VAL A 136 -0.07 -3.59 -6.44
CA VAL A 136 -0.62 -2.26 -6.70
C VAL A 136 -1.08 -2.15 -8.14
N TYR A 137 -0.27 -2.58 -9.12
CA TYR A 137 -0.70 -2.61 -10.51
C TYR A 137 -1.99 -3.42 -10.69
N VAL A 138 -2.03 -4.66 -10.20
CA VAL A 138 -3.22 -5.53 -10.30
C VAL A 138 -4.44 -4.85 -9.68
N LEU A 139 -4.31 -4.30 -8.47
CA LEU A 139 -5.37 -3.61 -7.75
C LEU A 139 -5.88 -2.41 -8.55
N LEU A 140 -5.00 -1.54 -9.04
CA LEU A 140 -5.38 -0.38 -9.86
C LEU A 140 -6.11 -0.81 -11.15
N ARG A 141 -5.68 -1.91 -11.77
CA ARG A 141 -6.37 -2.45 -12.94
C ARG A 141 -7.77 -2.98 -12.60
N ARG A 142 -8.06 -3.44 -11.37
CA ARG A 142 -9.44 -3.78 -10.93
C ARG A 142 -10.36 -2.57 -10.89
N PHE A 143 -9.82 -1.38 -10.63
CA PHE A 143 -10.54 -0.10 -10.68
C PHE A 143 -10.54 0.55 -12.07
N ALA A 144 -10.16 -0.21 -13.11
CA ALA A 144 -10.11 0.24 -14.50
C ALA A 144 -9.20 1.46 -14.76
N ILE A 145 -8.21 1.68 -13.88
CA ILE A 145 -7.19 2.72 -14.08
C ILE A 145 -6.37 2.42 -15.33
N GLY A 146 -6.01 3.46 -16.08
CA GLY A 146 -5.22 3.37 -17.30
C GLY A 146 -3.89 2.64 -17.07
N LYS A 147 -3.52 1.76 -18.02
CA LYS A 147 -2.35 0.88 -17.88
C LYS A 147 -1.05 1.61 -17.54
N ARG A 148 -0.79 2.72 -18.22
CA ARG A 148 0.44 3.52 -18.07
C ARG A 148 0.56 4.11 -16.67
N LEU A 149 -0.54 4.70 -16.18
CA LEU A 149 -0.59 5.27 -14.83
C LEU A 149 -0.45 4.17 -13.77
N ALA A 150 -1.18 3.06 -13.92
CA ALA A 150 -1.07 1.93 -13.00
C ALA A 150 0.35 1.36 -12.95
N PHE A 151 1.01 1.23 -14.11
CA PHE A 151 2.38 0.73 -14.20
C PHE A 151 3.38 1.69 -13.53
N ALA A 152 3.27 2.98 -13.84
CA ALA A 152 4.13 3.99 -13.24
C ALA A 152 3.98 4.08 -11.72
N LEU A 153 2.74 4.05 -11.20
CA LEU A 153 2.49 4.03 -9.76
C LEU A 153 2.98 2.73 -9.11
N GLY A 154 2.84 1.58 -9.79
CA GLY A 154 3.41 0.32 -9.31
C GLY A 154 4.93 0.38 -9.16
N LEU A 155 5.65 0.98 -10.12
CA LEU A 155 7.09 1.24 -10.01
C LEU A 155 7.43 2.21 -8.88
N CYS A 156 6.70 3.33 -8.77
CA CYS A 156 6.90 4.28 -7.67
C CYS A 156 6.72 3.64 -6.28
N ILE A 157 5.80 2.67 -6.14
CA ILE A 157 5.64 1.92 -4.89
C ILE A 157 6.76 0.92 -4.69
N ALA A 158 7.17 0.18 -5.73
CA ALA A 158 8.27 -0.78 -5.62
C ALA A 158 9.60 -0.12 -5.19
N TRP A 159 9.77 1.17 -5.46
CA TRP A 159 10.98 1.92 -5.10
C TRP A 159 10.72 2.98 -4.02
N CYS A 160 9.62 2.88 -3.28
CA CYS A 160 9.30 3.91 -2.30
C CYS A 160 10.23 3.83 -1.07
N PRO A 161 10.55 4.96 -0.43
CA PRO A 161 11.41 5.01 0.76
C PRO A 161 11.00 4.05 1.88
N THR A 162 9.68 3.86 2.07
CA THR A 162 9.14 3.06 3.17
C THR A 162 9.45 1.57 3.04
N LEU A 163 9.51 1.05 1.80
CA LEU A 163 9.89 -0.33 1.54
C LEU A 163 11.40 -0.45 1.37
N PHE A 164 12.02 0.51 0.67
CA PHE A 164 13.46 0.49 0.38
C PHE A 164 14.34 0.49 1.64
N VAL A 165 13.94 1.23 2.69
CA VAL A 165 14.72 1.28 3.95
C VAL A 165 14.87 -0.10 4.61
N VAL A 166 14.02 -1.06 4.29
CA VAL A 166 14.11 -2.43 4.80
C VAL A 166 15.22 -3.21 4.08
N SER A 167 15.41 -2.96 2.78
CA SER A 167 16.51 -3.53 2.00
C SER A 167 17.87 -3.10 2.56
N LEU A 168 18.02 -1.80 2.89
CA LEU A 168 19.20 -1.22 3.55
C LEU A 168 19.52 -1.78 4.95
N ARG A 169 18.60 -2.57 5.50
CA ARG A 169 18.70 -3.24 6.80
C ARG A 169 18.81 -4.76 6.61
N GLU A 170 19.40 -5.17 5.48
CA GLU A 170 19.57 -6.54 5.01
C GLU A 170 18.27 -7.35 4.97
N GLY A 171 17.12 -6.68 4.80
CA GLY A 171 15.82 -7.32 4.66
C GLY A 171 15.23 -7.95 5.91
N ARG A 172 15.82 -7.78 7.10
CA ARG A 172 15.40 -8.53 8.31
C ARG A 172 14.04 -8.13 8.88
N ASN A 173 13.46 -7.00 8.46
CA ASN A 173 12.16 -6.57 8.93
C ASN A 173 11.02 -7.08 8.04
N VAL A 174 9.94 -7.56 8.65
CA VAL A 174 8.79 -8.17 7.97
C VAL A 174 7.79 -7.16 7.35
N ASP A 175 8.20 -5.89 7.21
CA ASP A 175 7.33 -4.82 6.69
C ASP A 175 6.89 -5.08 5.24
N PRO A 176 7.79 -5.43 4.28
CA PRO A 176 7.41 -5.67 2.89
C PRO A 176 6.42 -6.82 2.75
N GLU A 177 6.62 -7.92 3.48
CA GLU A 177 5.73 -9.08 3.51
C GLU A 177 4.36 -8.70 4.07
N SER A 178 4.34 -7.89 5.13
CA SER A 178 3.09 -7.39 5.72
C SER A 178 2.30 -6.55 4.70
N VAL A 179 2.96 -5.64 3.99
CA VAL A 179 2.33 -4.81 2.96
C VAL A 179 1.84 -5.66 1.78
N LEU A 180 2.63 -6.65 1.37
CA LEU A 180 2.26 -7.60 0.32
C LEU A 180 0.97 -8.36 0.67
N VAL A 181 0.89 -8.88 1.90
CA VAL A 181 -0.31 -9.54 2.45
C VAL A 181 -1.50 -8.59 2.46
N ILE A 182 -1.31 -7.34 2.91
CA ILE A 182 -2.37 -6.33 2.94
C ILE A 182 -2.90 -6.02 1.53
N LEU A 183 -2.02 -5.87 0.54
CA LEU A 183 -2.40 -5.65 -0.87
C LEU A 183 -3.11 -6.87 -1.46
N ALA A 184 -2.61 -8.09 -1.22
CA ALA A 184 -3.25 -9.32 -1.66
C ALA A 184 -4.65 -9.46 -1.05
N GLY A 185 -4.78 -9.15 0.25
CA GLY A 185 -6.05 -9.15 0.97
C GLY A 185 -7.03 -8.11 0.41
N ALA A 186 -6.55 -6.90 0.09
CA ALA A 186 -7.37 -5.88 -0.57
C ALA A 186 -7.88 -6.35 -1.93
N ILE A 187 -7.04 -7.01 -2.75
CA ILE A 187 -7.47 -7.61 -4.03
C ILE A 187 -8.54 -8.69 -3.78
N ALA A 188 -8.35 -9.57 -2.79
CA ALA A 188 -9.35 -10.59 -2.43
C ALA A 188 -10.67 -9.97 -1.95
N ILE A 189 -10.61 -8.86 -1.22
CA ILE A 189 -11.79 -8.08 -0.77
C ILE A 189 -12.53 -7.49 -1.98
N VAL A 190 -11.82 -6.86 -2.91
CA VAL A 190 -12.40 -6.30 -4.16
C VAL A 190 -13.05 -7.40 -5.00
N ASP A 191 -12.35 -8.52 -5.17
CA ASP A 191 -12.82 -9.66 -5.97
C ASP A 191 -13.86 -10.52 -5.21
N ARG A 192 -14.20 -10.17 -3.96
CA ARG A 192 -15.08 -10.93 -3.05
C ARG A 192 -14.72 -12.42 -2.89
N ARG A 193 -13.43 -12.74 -2.96
CA ARG A 193 -12.89 -14.10 -2.83
C ARG A 193 -12.65 -14.45 -1.36
N ARG A 194 -13.72 -14.87 -0.66
CA ARG A 194 -13.70 -15.13 0.80
C ARG A 194 -12.68 -16.18 1.23
N ALA A 195 -12.59 -17.29 0.49
CA ALA A 195 -11.63 -18.35 0.80
C ALA A 195 -10.18 -17.87 0.64
N ALA A 196 -9.88 -17.12 -0.43
CA ALA A 196 -8.56 -16.52 -0.61
C ALA A 196 -8.25 -15.52 0.51
N LEU A 197 -9.21 -14.68 0.89
CA LEU A 197 -9.05 -13.75 2.01
C LEU A 197 -8.77 -14.50 3.32
N ALA A 198 -9.45 -15.62 3.58
CA ALA A 198 -9.21 -16.42 4.78
C ALA A 198 -7.77 -16.94 4.85
N VAL A 199 -7.26 -17.51 3.76
CA VAL A 199 -5.86 -17.97 3.68
C VAL A 199 -4.89 -16.81 3.85
N ILE A 200 -5.13 -15.68 3.18
CA ILE A 200 -4.29 -14.48 3.28
C ILE A 200 -4.28 -13.93 4.71
N LEU A 201 -5.42 -13.92 5.40
CA LEU A 201 -5.51 -13.46 6.78
C LEU A 201 -4.78 -14.40 7.74
N VAL A 202 -4.82 -15.72 7.51
CA VAL A 202 -4.05 -16.70 8.32
C VAL A 202 -2.56 -16.45 8.14
N VAL A 203 -2.07 -16.43 6.89
CA VAL A 203 -0.66 -16.11 6.59
C VAL A 203 -0.28 -14.75 7.18
N GLY A 204 -1.16 -13.76 7.03
CA GLY A 204 -0.99 -12.44 7.58
C GLY A 204 -0.86 -12.43 9.10
N ALA A 205 -1.68 -13.18 9.82
CA ALA A 205 -1.59 -13.27 11.28
C ALA A 205 -0.26 -13.88 11.76
N LEU A 206 0.35 -14.76 10.96
CA LEU A 206 1.67 -15.34 11.24
C LEU A 206 2.83 -14.38 10.87
N VAL A 207 2.65 -13.50 9.87
CA VAL A 207 3.63 -12.49 9.47
C VAL A 207 3.58 -11.30 10.42
N ARG A 208 2.39 -10.70 10.61
CA ARG A 208 2.16 -9.54 11.46
C ARG A 208 0.69 -9.34 11.78
N GLU A 209 0.42 -9.00 13.04
CA GLU A 209 -0.92 -8.73 13.57
C GLU A 209 -1.71 -7.65 12.79
N ALA A 210 -1.01 -6.73 12.12
CA ALA A 210 -1.61 -5.67 11.31
C ALA A 210 -2.43 -6.20 10.11
N ALA A 211 -2.18 -7.44 9.65
CA ALA A 211 -3.02 -8.08 8.64
C ALA A 211 -4.49 -8.16 9.06
N LEU A 212 -4.78 -8.23 10.36
CA LEU A 212 -6.14 -8.24 10.89
C LEU A 212 -6.88 -6.91 10.68
N PHE A 213 -6.19 -5.83 10.31
CA PHE A 213 -6.83 -4.57 9.91
C PHE A 213 -7.70 -4.73 8.66
N LEU A 214 -7.44 -5.77 7.84
CA LEU A 214 -8.29 -6.13 6.72
C LEU A 214 -9.68 -6.63 7.14
N VAL A 215 -9.87 -7.11 8.37
CA VAL A 215 -11.17 -7.63 8.85
C VAL A 215 -12.23 -6.52 8.89
N PRO A 216 -12.05 -5.42 9.66
CA PRO A 216 -13.00 -4.31 9.64
C PRO A 216 -13.09 -3.65 8.25
N PHE A 217 -12.01 -3.64 7.47
CA PHE A 217 -12.01 -3.12 6.11
C PHE A 217 -12.88 -3.98 5.16
N ALA A 218 -12.79 -5.31 5.23
CA ALA A 218 -13.60 -6.23 4.45
C ALA A 218 -15.09 -6.04 4.74
N TYR A 219 -15.46 -5.93 6.02
CA TYR A 219 -16.83 -5.58 6.40
C TYR A 219 -17.26 -4.23 5.80
N ALA A 220 -16.44 -3.19 5.96
CA ALA A 220 -16.74 -1.86 5.44
C ALA A 220 -16.98 -1.86 3.92
N VAL A 221 -16.19 -2.63 3.15
CA VAL A 221 -16.37 -2.74 1.70
C VAL A 221 -17.60 -3.57 1.34
N TRP A 222 -17.83 -4.69 2.02
CA TRP A 222 -18.90 -5.62 1.65
C TRP A 222 -20.29 -5.17 2.10
N ALA A 223 -20.38 -4.44 3.21
CA ALA A 223 -21.63 -3.99 3.79
C ALA A 223 -22.37 -2.98 2.89
N ARG A 224 -23.68 -3.18 2.74
CA ARG A 224 -24.57 -2.24 2.05
C ARG A 224 -24.95 -1.04 2.93
N GLY A 225 -25.14 -1.27 4.23
CA GLY A 225 -25.44 -0.24 5.23
C GLY A 225 -24.41 -0.21 6.37
N TRP A 226 -24.81 0.36 7.51
CA TRP A 226 -24.04 0.34 8.76
C TRP A 226 -24.12 -1.05 9.42
N TRP A 227 -25.32 -1.66 9.34
CA TRP A 227 -25.59 -3.02 9.80
C TRP A 227 -26.00 -3.86 8.60
N ASP A 228 -25.18 -4.88 8.29
CA ASP A 228 -25.45 -5.83 7.21
C ASP A 228 -25.05 -7.22 7.70
N ALA A 229 -26.05 -8.00 8.12
CA ALA A 229 -25.83 -9.34 8.69
C ALA A 229 -25.15 -10.30 7.70
N ARG A 230 -25.41 -10.15 6.39
CA ARG A 230 -24.78 -10.99 5.37
C ARG A 230 -23.31 -10.63 5.23
N ALA A 231 -22.99 -9.34 5.14
CA ALA A 231 -21.60 -8.88 5.10
C ALA A 231 -20.86 -9.25 6.38
N LEU A 232 -21.50 -9.12 7.56
CA LEU A 232 -20.93 -9.52 8.84
C LEU A 232 -20.60 -11.01 8.86
N ARG A 233 -21.56 -11.87 8.49
CA ARG A 233 -21.34 -13.32 8.40
C ARG A 233 -20.20 -13.66 7.45
N ASP A 234 -20.18 -13.04 6.27
CA ASP A 234 -19.16 -13.30 5.27
C ASP A 234 -17.76 -12.85 5.74
N THR A 235 -17.66 -11.71 6.42
CA THR A 235 -16.43 -11.22 7.03
C THR A 235 -15.97 -12.11 8.18
N VAL A 236 -16.87 -12.48 9.09
CA VAL A 236 -16.56 -13.37 10.21
C VAL A 236 -16.11 -14.73 9.71
N ALA A 237 -16.79 -15.31 8.72
CA ALA A 237 -16.39 -16.59 8.13
C ALA A 237 -15.00 -16.54 7.49
N ALA A 238 -14.63 -15.42 6.84
CA ALA A 238 -13.29 -15.25 6.29
C ALA A 238 -12.23 -14.98 7.38
N ALA A 239 -12.60 -14.27 8.45
CA ALA A 239 -11.67 -13.88 9.51
C ALA A 239 -11.45 -14.96 10.57
N ALA A 240 -12.43 -15.84 10.81
CA ALA A 240 -12.40 -16.81 11.91
C ALA A 240 -11.14 -17.68 11.92
N PRO A 241 -10.66 -18.26 10.81
CA PRO A 241 -9.42 -19.05 10.82
C PRO A 241 -8.20 -18.25 11.27
N ALA A 242 -8.10 -16.98 10.84
CA ALA A 242 -7.00 -16.11 11.21
C ALA A 242 -7.07 -15.64 12.66
N LEU A 243 -8.27 -15.39 13.18
CA LEU A 243 -8.48 -15.05 14.59
C LEU A 243 -8.13 -16.23 15.49
N VAL A 244 -8.46 -17.46 15.08
CA VAL A 244 -8.04 -18.68 15.78
C VAL A 244 -6.51 -18.82 15.73
N ALA A 245 -5.88 -18.69 14.56
CA ALA A 245 -4.43 -18.74 14.44
C ALA A 245 -3.73 -17.68 15.31
N TYR A 246 -4.24 -16.44 15.28
CA TYR A 246 -3.75 -15.35 16.12
C TYR A 246 -3.92 -15.66 17.62
N ALA A 247 -5.07 -16.18 18.04
CA ALA A 247 -5.32 -16.56 19.43
C ALA A 247 -4.39 -17.71 19.87
N VAL A 248 -4.20 -18.72 19.03
CA VAL A 248 -3.26 -19.82 19.29
C VAL A 248 -1.86 -19.26 19.48
N LEU A 249 -1.35 -18.45 18.54
CA LEU A 249 -0.03 -17.82 18.67
C LEU A 249 0.11 -17.04 19.99
N ARG A 250 -0.89 -16.24 20.35
CA ARG A 250 -0.87 -15.41 21.58
C ARG A 250 -0.94 -16.22 22.87
N LEU A 251 -1.47 -17.43 22.83
CA LEU A 251 -1.65 -18.29 24.01
C LEU A 251 -0.56 -19.35 24.15
N THR A 252 0.06 -19.77 23.04
CA THR A 252 1.01 -20.89 23.04
C THR A 252 2.46 -20.47 22.84
N VAL A 253 2.74 -19.33 22.21
CA VAL A 253 4.12 -18.90 21.96
C VAL A 253 4.65 -18.16 23.20
N PRO A 254 5.69 -18.68 23.87
CA PRO A 254 6.29 -18.00 25.00
C PRO A 254 6.98 -16.71 24.54
N PHE A 255 6.93 -15.66 25.35
CA PHE A 255 7.58 -14.38 25.07
C PHE A 255 8.20 -13.79 26.33
N VAL A 256 9.20 -12.92 26.12
CA VAL A 256 9.90 -12.21 27.20
C VAL A 256 9.74 -10.69 27.06
N GLU A 257 10.10 -9.96 28.13
CA GLU A 257 10.30 -8.50 28.14
C GLU A 257 9.10 -7.60 27.79
N ARG A 258 7.86 -8.09 27.89
CA ARG A 258 6.66 -7.30 27.57
C ARG A 258 6.55 -5.95 28.32
N GLU A 259 7.03 -5.90 29.56
CA GLU A 259 7.02 -4.70 30.41
C GLU A 259 8.00 -3.63 29.92
N ASN A 260 9.04 -4.07 29.20
CA ASN A 260 10.02 -3.23 28.55
C ASN A 260 9.59 -2.94 27.11
N VAL A 261 8.31 -2.74 26.81
CA VAL A 261 7.90 -2.32 25.45
C VAL A 261 7.02 -1.08 25.57
N LEU A 262 7.41 -0.01 24.86
CA LEU A 262 6.71 1.26 24.89
C LEU A 262 5.28 1.05 24.41
N GLY A 263 4.30 1.61 25.13
CA GLY A 263 2.90 1.42 24.80
C GLY A 263 2.24 0.20 25.44
N TYR A 264 3.01 -0.71 26.05
CA TYR A 264 2.49 -1.97 26.59
C TYR A 264 2.57 -2.12 28.12
N LYS A 265 3.17 -1.16 28.83
CA LYS A 265 3.20 -1.11 30.30
C LYS A 265 1.81 -0.98 30.93
N SER A 266 0.95 -0.15 30.34
CA SER A 266 -0.44 0.03 30.75
C SER A 266 -1.30 0.46 29.57
N LEU A 267 -2.60 0.15 29.59
CA LEU A 267 -3.50 0.46 28.48
C LEU A 267 -3.64 1.95 28.21
N ILE A 268 -3.68 2.79 29.24
CA ILE A 268 -3.87 4.24 29.08
C ILE A 268 -2.52 4.97 29.16
N GLY A 269 -1.72 4.68 30.20
CA GLY A 269 -0.41 5.31 30.39
C GLY A 269 0.55 5.00 29.25
N GLY A 270 0.59 3.76 28.76
CA GLY A 270 1.43 3.39 27.62
C GLY A 270 1.08 4.16 26.34
N ARG A 271 -0.22 4.37 26.05
CA ARG A 271 -0.64 5.16 24.88
C ARG A 271 -0.24 6.62 25.02
N TRP A 272 -0.34 7.18 26.23
CA TRP A 272 0.10 8.55 26.50
C TRP A 272 1.62 8.69 26.33
N GLU A 273 2.41 7.71 26.78
CA GLU A 273 3.85 7.66 26.55
C GLU A 273 4.20 7.66 25.05
N VAL A 274 3.52 6.85 24.25
CA VAL A 274 3.70 6.82 22.79
C VAL A 274 3.38 8.18 22.16
N LEU A 275 2.27 8.81 22.56
CA LEU A 275 1.88 10.14 22.04
C LEU A 275 2.87 11.23 22.46
N ARG A 276 3.35 11.20 23.70
CA ARG A 276 4.32 12.15 24.22
C ARG A 276 5.66 12.01 23.49
N GLU A 277 6.16 10.79 23.31
CA GLU A 277 7.40 10.55 22.58
C GLU A 277 7.25 10.92 21.09
N ALA A 278 6.11 10.64 20.47
CA ALA A 278 5.82 11.08 19.10
C ALA A 278 5.79 12.62 18.97
N TRP A 279 5.34 13.32 20.02
CA TRP A 279 5.36 14.78 20.07
C TRP A 279 6.78 15.34 20.25
N GLU A 280 7.58 14.72 21.11
CA GLU A 280 9.00 15.05 21.32
C GLU A 280 9.80 14.83 20.03
N THR A 281 9.48 13.80 19.25
CA THR A 281 10.14 13.43 17.98
C THR A 281 9.33 13.82 16.72
N LYS A 282 8.48 14.84 16.82
CA LYS A 282 7.48 15.21 15.79
C LYS A 282 8.05 15.39 14.38
N THR A 283 9.25 15.92 14.23
CA THR A 283 9.88 16.14 12.91
C THR A 283 10.14 14.81 12.21
N THR A 284 10.67 13.82 12.93
CA THR A 284 10.90 12.45 12.43
C THR A 284 9.59 11.77 12.07
N VAL A 285 8.58 11.88 12.94
CA VAL A 285 7.26 11.28 12.73
C VAL A 285 6.57 11.87 11.50
N VAL A 286 6.51 13.20 11.39
CA VAL A 286 5.92 13.89 10.24
C VAL A 286 6.65 13.54 8.95
N ARG A 287 7.99 13.53 8.96
CA ARG A 287 8.78 13.12 7.79
C ARG A 287 8.42 11.71 7.35
N ARG A 288 8.36 10.74 8.27
CA ARG A 288 7.98 9.35 7.97
C ARG A 288 6.56 9.23 7.42
N LEU A 289 5.60 9.99 7.96
CA LEU A 289 4.23 10.04 7.43
C LEU A 289 4.17 10.61 6.02
N VAL A 290 4.90 11.69 5.74
CA VAL A 290 4.96 12.29 4.40
C VAL A 290 5.58 11.31 3.41
N LEU A 291 6.72 10.69 3.76
CA LEU A 291 7.41 9.73 2.90
C LEU A 291 6.61 8.44 2.63
N ALA A 292 5.65 8.08 3.50
CA ALA A 292 4.82 6.89 3.33
C ALA A 292 4.06 6.89 1.99
N PHE A 293 3.46 8.02 1.60
CA PHE A 293 2.71 8.12 0.34
C PHE A 293 3.16 9.28 -0.56
N GLY A 294 4.12 10.08 -0.12
CA GLY A 294 4.68 11.21 -0.87
C GLY A 294 3.59 12.13 -1.42
N PRO A 295 3.61 12.45 -2.72
CA PRO A 295 2.61 13.35 -3.32
C PRO A 295 1.21 12.75 -3.41
N LEU A 296 1.03 11.43 -3.19
CA LEU A 296 -0.31 10.82 -3.21
C LEU A 296 -1.19 11.33 -2.06
N TRP A 297 -0.59 11.76 -0.93
CA TRP A 297 -1.33 12.39 0.18
C TRP A 297 -2.13 13.61 -0.26
N ALA A 298 -1.57 14.43 -1.15
CA ALA A 298 -2.23 15.64 -1.63
C ALA A 298 -3.40 15.33 -2.57
N VAL A 299 -3.38 14.17 -3.23
CA VAL A 299 -4.34 13.82 -4.30
C VAL A 299 -5.45 12.90 -3.80
N ALA A 300 -5.14 11.95 -2.94
CA ALA A 300 -6.09 10.93 -2.47
C ALA A 300 -7.39 11.48 -1.85
N PRO A 301 -7.39 12.56 -1.04
CA PRO A 301 -8.60 13.08 -0.41
C PRO A 301 -9.69 13.50 -1.41
N PHE A 302 -9.30 13.95 -2.61
CA PHE A 302 -10.25 14.35 -3.64
C PHE A 302 -11.09 13.18 -4.18
N ALA A 303 -10.67 11.93 -3.96
CA ALA A 303 -11.46 10.76 -4.34
C ALA A 303 -12.64 10.50 -3.39
N LEU A 304 -12.64 11.07 -2.17
CA LEU A 304 -13.69 10.81 -1.18
C LEU A 304 -15.08 11.25 -1.66
N ALA A 305 -15.15 12.26 -2.52
CA ALA A 305 -16.41 12.74 -3.11
C ALA A 305 -17.06 11.67 -4.02
N ASP A 306 -16.26 11.03 -4.88
CA ASP A 306 -16.80 10.23 -5.99
C ASP A 306 -16.51 8.73 -5.90
N LEU A 307 -15.62 8.28 -5.01
CA LEU A 307 -15.21 6.87 -4.92
C LEU A 307 -15.65 6.22 -3.59
N ARG A 308 -16.57 5.26 -3.68
CA ARG A 308 -17.03 4.47 -2.51
C ARG A 308 -15.89 3.70 -1.85
N TRP A 309 -14.95 3.16 -2.62
CA TRP A 309 -13.77 2.47 -2.09
C TRP A 309 -12.94 3.37 -1.17
N ALA A 310 -12.70 4.63 -1.57
CA ALA A 310 -11.98 5.59 -0.74
C ALA A 310 -12.71 5.87 0.57
N ARG A 311 -14.04 6.09 0.52
CA ARG A 311 -14.87 6.32 1.72
C ARG A 311 -14.89 5.12 2.66
N ARG A 312 -15.10 3.90 2.15
CA ARG A 312 -15.06 2.68 2.99
C ARG A 312 -13.64 2.38 3.48
N GLY A 313 -12.63 2.74 2.71
CA GLY A 313 -11.22 2.65 3.06
C GLY A 313 -10.77 3.55 4.20
N LEU A 314 -11.55 4.59 4.55
CA LEU A 314 -11.32 5.35 5.78
C LEU A 314 -11.33 4.45 7.03
N VAL A 315 -12.04 3.31 7.00
CA VAL A 315 -12.01 2.32 8.09
C VAL A 315 -10.62 1.71 8.23
N LEU A 316 -9.95 1.36 7.12
CA LEU A 316 -8.58 0.84 7.18
C LEU A 316 -7.62 1.90 7.72
N LEU A 317 -7.72 3.14 7.22
CA LEU A 317 -6.91 4.25 7.71
C LEU A 317 -7.15 4.56 9.19
N ALA A 318 -8.40 4.48 9.66
CA ALA A 318 -8.74 4.68 11.06
C ALA A 318 -8.14 3.59 11.95
N VAL A 319 -8.18 2.33 11.51
CA VAL A 319 -7.56 1.22 12.25
C VAL A 319 -6.03 1.33 12.24
N CYS A 320 -5.41 1.75 11.13
CA CYS A 320 -3.98 2.10 11.11
C CYS A 320 -3.68 3.23 12.11
N GLY A 321 -4.49 4.28 12.14
CA GLY A 321 -4.37 5.39 13.09
C GLY A 321 -4.50 4.93 14.55
N ALA A 322 -5.41 4.00 14.85
CA ALA A 322 -5.50 3.38 16.16
C ALA A 322 -4.25 2.54 16.49
N GLY A 323 -3.69 1.84 15.49
CA GLY A 323 -2.45 1.09 15.62
C GLY A 323 -1.24 1.95 16.00
N MET A 324 -1.20 3.21 15.56
CA MET A 324 -0.15 4.17 15.93
C MET A 324 -0.07 4.47 17.43
N LEU A 325 -1.13 4.20 18.19
CA LEU A 325 -1.13 4.34 19.64
C LEU A 325 -0.32 3.25 20.35
N PHE A 326 0.13 2.22 19.62
CA PHE A 326 0.86 1.07 20.17
C PHE A 326 2.30 0.98 19.69
N ALA A 327 2.74 1.85 18.76
CA ALA A 327 4.12 1.85 18.24
C ALA A 327 4.48 3.21 17.63
N LEU A 328 5.75 3.61 17.74
CA LEU A 328 6.25 4.91 17.27
C LEU A 328 6.54 4.98 15.77
N ASP A 329 6.60 3.84 15.09
CA ASP A 329 6.85 3.77 13.64
C ASP A 329 5.59 4.08 12.82
N TRP A 330 5.05 5.29 13.00
CA TRP A 330 3.79 5.72 12.37
C TRP A 330 3.84 5.68 10.85
N GLY A 331 5.01 5.91 10.25
CA GLY A 331 5.20 5.75 8.80
C GLY A 331 4.95 4.32 8.32
N ARG A 332 5.44 3.30 9.02
CA ARG A 332 5.23 1.89 8.67
C ARG A 332 3.76 1.49 8.86
N ILE A 333 3.14 1.95 9.94
CA ILE A 333 1.74 1.62 10.27
C ILE A 333 0.76 2.28 9.30
N VAL A 334 0.96 3.57 8.98
CA VAL A 334 0.09 4.27 8.02
C VAL A 334 0.19 3.64 6.64
N PHE A 335 1.35 3.08 6.30
CA PHE A 335 1.59 2.46 5.00
C PHE A 335 0.75 1.21 4.75
N PHE A 336 0.21 0.55 5.80
CA PHE A 336 -0.83 -0.49 5.61
C PHE A 336 -2.13 0.07 5.00
N GLY A 337 -2.32 1.39 5.01
CA GLY A 337 -3.37 2.08 4.25
C GLY A 337 -3.15 2.15 2.73
N LEU A 338 -2.02 1.64 2.22
CA LEU A 338 -1.62 1.71 0.81
C LEU A 338 -2.72 1.31 -0.18
N PRO A 339 -3.46 0.20 -0.01
CA PRO A 339 -4.50 -0.19 -0.97
C PRO A 339 -5.61 0.85 -1.12
N VAL A 340 -5.84 1.69 -0.11
CA VAL A 340 -6.85 2.75 -0.14
C VAL A 340 -6.25 4.01 -0.75
N VAL A 341 -5.10 4.47 -0.24
CA VAL A 341 -4.48 5.73 -0.67
C VAL A 341 -4.08 5.68 -2.15
N VAL A 342 -3.47 4.57 -2.61
CA VAL A 342 -3.02 4.45 -4.00
C VAL A 342 -4.19 4.41 -4.98
N VAL A 343 -5.26 3.68 -4.64
CA VAL A 343 -6.47 3.60 -5.49
C VAL A 343 -7.19 4.95 -5.53
N ALA A 344 -7.31 5.63 -4.38
CA ALA A 344 -7.92 6.94 -4.28
C ALA A 344 -7.15 7.98 -5.12
N ALA A 345 -5.82 8.05 -4.95
CA ALA A 345 -5.00 8.96 -5.73
C ALA A 345 -5.07 8.63 -7.23
N ALA A 346 -4.88 7.36 -7.61
CA ALA A 346 -4.95 6.93 -9.01
C ALA A 346 -6.29 7.28 -9.67
N TRP A 347 -7.41 7.13 -8.95
CA TRP A 347 -8.74 7.49 -9.44
C TRP A 347 -8.84 8.98 -9.83
N VAL A 348 -8.25 9.87 -9.04
CA VAL A 348 -8.24 11.31 -9.34
C VAL A 348 -7.29 11.61 -10.50
N LEU A 349 -6.10 11.00 -10.50
CA LEU A 349 -5.06 11.21 -11.51
C LEU A 349 -5.47 10.71 -12.90
N ASP A 350 -6.18 9.58 -12.99
CA ASP A 350 -6.63 8.98 -14.26
C ASP A 350 -7.51 9.93 -15.08
N ARG A 351 -8.19 10.88 -14.40
CA ARG A 351 -9.03 11.92 -15.02
C ARG A 351 -8.30 13.23 -15.31
N ARG A 352 -7.06 13.38 -14.82
CA ARG A 352 -6.27 14.61 -14.88
C ARG A 352 -4.86 14.31 -15.37
N PRO A 353 -4.65 14.08 -16.67
CA PRO A 353 -3.39 13.54 -17.21
C PRO A 353 -2.17 14.43 -16.90
N ARG A 354 -2.30 15.76 -16.92
CA ARG A 354 -1.21 16.67 -16.56
C ARG A 354 -0.80 16.52 -15.10
N LEU A 355 -1.78 16.42 -14.21
CA LEU A 355 -1.55 16.17 -12.79
C LEU A 355 -0.94 14.78 -12.57
N ALA A 356 -1.41 13.76 -13.32
CA ALA A 356 -0.85 12.41 -13.25
C ALA A 356 0.65 12.39 -13.56
N VAL A 357 1.06 13.04 -14.65
CA VAL A 357 2.49 13.15 -15.02
C VAL A 357 3.28 13.87 -13.93
N ALA A 358 2.79 15.02 -13.45
CA ALA A 358 3.47 15.78 -12.40
C ALA A 358 3.59 14.99 -11.09
N THR A 359 2.52 14.32 -10.65
CA THR A 359 2.52 13.51 -9.42
C THR A 359 3.44 12.30 -9.54
N VAL A 360 3.44 11.59 -10.67
CA VAL A 360 4.35 10.45 -10.90
C VAL A 360 5.80 10.93 -10.95
N ALA A 361 6.09 12.02 -11.66
CA ALA A 361 7.44 12.58 -11.73
C ALA A 361 7.94 13.01 -10.35
N LEU A 362 7.10 13.70 -9.57
CA LEU A 362 7.45 14.11 -8.20
C LEU A 362 7.64 12.90 -7.27
N PHE A 363 6.84 11.85 -7.42
CA PHE A 363 6.99 10.64 -6.61
C PHE A 363 8.29 9.91 -6.98
N MET A 364 8.57 9.76 -8.27
CA MET A 364 9.82 9.17 -8.74
C MET A 364 11.04 9.98 -8.25
N ALA A 365 10.98 11.31 -8.36
CA ALA A 365 12.03 12.20 -7.87
C ALA A 365 12.23 12.04 -6.36
N MET A 366 11.15 11.98 -5.57
CA MET A 366 11.23 11.74 -4.13
C MET A 366 11.92 10.41 -3.80
N ASN A 367 11.60 9.34 -4.54
CA ASN A 367 12.22 8.03 -4.35
C ASN A 367 13.73 8.08 -4.64
N LEU A 368 14.13 8.67 -5.76
CA LEU A 368 15.54 8.79 -6.14
C LEU A 368 16.33 9.70 -5.20
N VAL A 369 15.76 10.86 -4.83
CA VAL A 369 16.36 11.78 -3.86
C VAL A 369 16.53 11.10 -2.50
N TYR A 370 15.61 10.22 -2.10
CA TYR A 370 15.75 9.46 -0.87
C TYR A 370 16.97 8.51 -0.92
N VAL A 371 17.19 7.79 -2.03
CA VAL A 371 18.39 6.94 -2.20
C VAL A 371 19.66 7.76 -2.07
N VAL A 372 19.73 8.88 -2.79
CA VAL A 372 20.87 9.82 -2.73
C VAL A 372 21.05 10.38 -1.32
N TYR A 373 19.96 10.74 -0.63
CA TYR A 373 20.01 11.20 0.76
C TYR A 373 20.57 10.14 1.72
N MET A 374 20.22 8.87 1.51
CA MET A 374 20.70 7.79 2.35
C MET A 374 22.22 7.61 2.24
N GLU A 375 22.79 7.67 1.04
CA GLU A 375 24.25 7.52 0.87
C GLU A 375 25.01 8.85 1.08
N ASP A 376 24.67 9.89 0.30
CA ASP A 376 25.55 11.07 0.13
C ASP A 376 25.37 12.11 1.24
N PHE A 377 24.24 12.06 1.97
CA PHE A 377 23.89 13.03 3.01
C PHE A 377 23.83 12.40 4.40
N GLY A 378 24.48 11.24 4.59
CA GLY A 378 24.60 10.58 5.88
C GLY A 378 23.31 9.93 6.39
N GLY A 379 22.26 9.79 5.57
CA GLY A 379 21.00 9.19 6.01
C GLY A 379 21.13 7.74 6.49
N ALA A 380 21.96 6.93 5.83
CA ALA A 380 22.31 5.57 6.24
C ALA A 380 23.28 5.59 7.42
N GLN A 381 24.33 6.41 7.35
CA GLN A 381 25.33 6.54 8.42
C GLN A 381 24.69 6.95 9.74
N ASP A 382 24.03 8.11 9.80
CA ASP A 382 23.46 8.64 11.05
C ASP A 382 22.17 7.93 11.47
N GLY A 383 21.37 7.48 10.49
CA GLY A 383 20.01 6.98 10.71
C GLY A 383 19.88 5.45 10.86
N ILE A 384 20.91 4.70 10.46
CA ILE A 384 20.92 3.22 10.51
C ILE A 384 22.21 2.71 11.16
N ILE A 385 23.38 3.10 10.65
CA ILE A 385 24.68 2.53 11.06
C ILE A 385 25.11 3.04 12.44
N ASP A 386 25.06 4.33 12.69
CA ASP A 386 25.46 4.97 13.96
C ASP A 386 24.28 5.20 14.90
N ALA A 387 23.07 4.81 14.49
CA ALA A 387 21.91 4.89 15.33
C ALA A 387 22.16 4.10 16.63
N GLY A 388 22.04 4.80 17.76
CA GLY A 388 22.17 4.22 19.08
C GLY A 388 21.18 3.07 19.30
N PRO A 389 21.46 2.17 20.26
CA PRO A 389 20.57 1.05 20.53
C PRO A 389 19.17 1.55 20.88
N ALA A 390 18.14 0.88 20.36
CA ALA A 390 16.77 1.10 20.82
C ALA A 390 16.73 0.91 22.33
N ARG A 391 15.85 1.65 23.01
CA ARG A 391 15.67 1.60 24.47
C ARG A 391 15.30 0.20 25.01
N TYR A 392 15.08 -0.76 24.13
CA TYR A 392 14.76 -2.15 24.42
C TYR A 392 15.77 -3.03 23.71
N GLN A 393 16.82 -3.43 24.44
CA GLN A 393 17.71 -4.50 24.00
C GLN A 393 17.30 -5.78 24.73
N PRO A 394 17.06 -6.88 24.00
CA PRO A 394 17.05 -8.19 24.65
C PRO A 394 18.41 -8.42 25.31
N ARG A 395 18.39 -8.82 26.58
CA ARG A 395 19.60 -9.24 27.30
C ARG A 395 20.09 -10.61 26.87
#